data_AF-A0A2N7AWL3-F1
#
_entry.id   AF-A0A2N7AWL3-F1
#
_cell.length_a   1.000
_cell.length_b   1.000
_cell.length_c   1.000
_cell.angle_alpha   90.00
_cell.angle_beta   90.00
_cell.angle_gamma   90.00
#
_symmetry.space_group_name_H-M   'P 1'
#
loop_
_entity.id
_entity.type
_entity.pdbx_description
1 polymer ?
#
loop_
_entity_poly.entity_id
_entity_poly.type
_entity_poly.pdbx_seq_one_letter_code
_entity_poly.pdbx_strand_id
1 'polypeptide(L)' 'MIWKYVFGVLGIFFGIYQMVNSFKYVKMIQKHGNKSTSSFVGYAVWYSFAFGLGISLLGIALTLNAF' A
#
# COMPACT_ATOMS: atom_id res chain seq x y z
N MET A 1 -19.58 16.97 -2.62
CA MET A 1 -18.96 17.44 -1.36
C MET A 1 -18.69 16.29 -0.39
N ILE A 2 -19.69 15.55 0.10
CA ILE A 2 -19.47 14.45 1.07
C ILE A 2 -18.64 13.28 0.51
N TRP A 3 -18.83 12.93 -0.76
CA TRP A 3 -18.14 11.81 -1.41
C TRP A 3 -16.62 11.95 -1.46
N LYS A 4 -16.08 13.19 -1.58
CA LYS A 4 -14.63 13.42 -1.55
C LYS A 4 -14.02 12.96 -0.22
N TYR A 5 -14.69 13.24 0.90
CA TYR A 5 -14.24 12.80 2.22
C TYR A 5 -14.34 11.28 2.38
N VAL A 6 -15.45 10.68 1.93
CA VAL A 6 -15.66 9.23 2.00
C VAL A 6 -14.58 8.48 1.21
N PHE A 7 -14.37 8.84 -0.05
CA PHE A 7 -13.33 8.20 -0.88
C PHE A 7 -11.92 8.52 -0.39
N GLY A 8 -11.69 9.71 0.17
CA GLY A 8 -10.39 10.11 0.71
C GLY A 8 -10.00 9.26 1.91
N VAL A 9 -10.92 9.12 2.87
CA VAL A 9 -10.74 8.28 4.06
C VAL A 9 -10.56 6.81 3.68
N LEU A 10 -11.39 6.29 2.78
CA LEU A 10 -11.24 4.91 2.28
C LEU A 10 -9.89 4.68 1.61
N GLY A 11 -9.44 5.62 0.78
CA GLY A 11 -8.12 5.58 0.14
C GLY A 11 -6.99 5.53 1.17
N ILE A 12 -7.05 6.37 2.21
CA ILE A 12 -6.05 6.36 3.29
C ILE A 12 -5.98 4.98 3.95
N PHE A 13 -7.12 4.43 4.37
CA PHE A 13 -7.17 3.12 5.02
C PHE A 13 -6.69 1.99 4.11
N PHE A 14 -7.10 1.99 2.84
CA PHE A 14 -6.64 1.00 1.86
C PHE A 14 -5.14 1.07 1.61
N GLY A 15 -4.59 2.28 1.47
CA GLY A 15 -3.15 2.47 1.27
C GLY A 15 -2.34 2.01 2.47
N ILE A 16 -2.78 2.31 3.71
CA ILE A 16 -2.16 1.82 4.94
C ILE A 16 -2.23 0.29 5.01
N TYR A 17 -3.39 -0.30 4.72
CA TYR A 17 -3.56 -1.74 4.68
C TYR A 17 -2.58 -2.41 3.70
N GLN A 18 -2.46 -1.86 2.48
CA GLN A 18 -1.54 -2.36 1.46
C GLN A 18 -0.07 -2.29 1.90
N MET A 19 0.33 -1.17 2.52
CA MET A 19 1.68 -0.98 3.08
C MET A 19 1.97 -2.00 4.20
N VAL A 20 1.03 -2.19 5.12
CA VAL A 20 1.14 -3.17 6.21
C VAL A 20 1.27 -4.59 5.67
N ASN A 21 0.47 -4.97 4.67
CA ASN A 21 0.57 -6.28 4.04
C ASN A 21 1.90 -6.48 3.32
N SER A 22 2.41 -5.43 2.67
CA SER A 22 3.73 -5.48 2.03
C SER A 22 4.83 -5.78 3.06
N PHE A 23 4.81 -5.12 4.23
CA PHE A 23 5.74 -5.43 5.33
C PHE A 23 5.59 -6.84 5.90
N LYS A 24 4.35 -7.30 6.11
CA LYS A 24 4.08 -8.67 6.57
C LYS A 24 4.65 -9.69 5.58
N TYR A 25 4.51 -9.43 4.29
CA TYR A 25 4.99 -10.31 3.24
C TYR A 25 6.52 -10.33 3.17
N VAL A 26 7.22 -9.21 3.37
CA VAL A 26 8.69 -9.18 3.55
C VAL A 26 9.10 -10.08 4.71
N LYS A 27 8.46 -9.94 5.88
CA LYS A 27 8.78 -10.78 7.04
C LYS A 27 8.51 -12.25 6.78
N MET A 28 7.47 -12.56 6.01
CA MET A 28 7.16 -13.93 5.60
C MET A 28 8.27 -14.51 4.71
N ILE A 29 8.72 -13.77 3.69
CA ILE A 29 9.84 -14.18 2.82
C ILE A 29 11.14 -14.30 3.62
N GLN A 30 11.42 -13.39 4.54
CA GLN A 30 12.63 -13.47 5.39
C GLN A 30 12.64 -14.71 6.29
N LYS A 31 11.47 -15.21 6.71
CA LYS A 31 11.35 -16.39 7.58
C LYS A 31 11.21 -17.71 6.82
N HIS A 32 10.51 -17.72 5.69
CA HIS A 32 10.11 -18.94 4.97
C HIS A 32 10.55 -18.96 3.50
N GLY A 33 11.27 -17.93 3.05
CA GLY A 33 11.81 -17.84 1.71
C GLY A 33 12.79 -18.97 1.43
N ASN A 34 12.68 -19.54 0.24
CA ASN A 34 13.46 -20.70 -0.18
C ASN A 34 13.73 -20.62 -1.70
N LYS A 35 14.29 -21.70 -2.28
CA LYS A 35 14.65 -21.76 -3.71
C LYS A 35 13.46 -21.62 -4.68
N SER A 36 12.22 -21.82 -4.21
CA SER A 36 11.00 -21.60 -5.01
C SER A 36 10.46 -20.17 -4.90
N THR A 37 11.05 -19.32 -4.04
CA THR A 37 10.70 -17.90 -3.98
C THR A 37 11.29 -17.15 -5.17
N SER A 38 10.45 -16.49 -5.96
CA SER A 38 10.88 -15.75 -7.14
C SER A 38 11.88 -14.64 -6.80
N SER A 39 12.95 -14.51 -7.59
CA SER A 39 13.89 -13.39 -7.46
C SER A 39 13.24 -12.02 -7.70
N PHE A 40 12.11 -11.98 -8.41
CA PHE A 40 11.34 -10.76 -8.65
C PHE A 40 10.46 -10.34 -7.47
N VAL A 41 10.37 -11.18 -6.43
CA VAL A 41 9.46 -10.92 -5.31
C VAL A 41 9.77 -9.61 -4.58
N GLY A 42 11.05 -9.25 -4.46
CA GLY A 42 11.46 -7.99 -3.84
C GLY A 42 10.92 -6.77 -4.58
N TYR A 43 10.95 -6.79 -5.92
CA TYR A 43 10.38 -5.73 -6.75
C TYR A 43 8.86 -5.66 -6.60
N ALA A 44 8.18 -6.79 -6.58
CA ALA A 44 6.72 -6.84 -6.41
C ALA A 44 6.29 -6.24 -5.06
N VAL A 45 7.03 -6.55 -3.99
CA VAL A 45 6.78 -5.98 -2.66
C VAL A 45 7.02 -4.48 -2.63
N TRP A 46 8.13 -4.01 -3.21
CA TRP A 46 8.42 -2.57 -3.23
C TRP A 46 7.35 -1.83 -4.03
N TYR A 47 7.00 -2.33 -5.22
CA TYR A 47 5.92 -1.74 -6.00
C TYR A 47 4.60 -1.70 -5.21
N SER A 48 4.24 -2.80 -4.54
CA SER A 48 3.05 -2.87 -3.70
C SER A 48 3.05 -1.84 -2.56
N PHE A 49 4.21 -1.65 -1.91
CA PHE A 49 4.34 -0.64 -0.86
C PHE A 49 4.24 0.79 -1.42
N ALA A 50 4.95 1.08 -2.51
CA ALA A 50 4.92 2.40 -3.16
C ALA A 50 3.51 2.74 -3.67
N PHE A 51 2.79 1.74 -4.20
CA PHE A 51 1.40 1.87 -4.60
C PHE A 51 0.50 2.19 -3.41
N GLY A 52 0.66 1.49 -2.28
CA GLY A 52 -0.06 1.79 -1.04
C GLY A 52 0.20 3.22 -0.54
N LEU A 53 1.46 3.66 -0.57
CA LEU A 53 1.84 5.03 -0.23
C LEU A 53 1.18 6.06 -1.16
N GLY A 54 1.20 5.82 -2.47
CA GLY A 54 0.57 6.67 -3.46
C GLY A 54 -0.94 6.81 -3.24
N ILE A 55 -1.64 5.69 -3.00
CA ILE A 55 -3.07 5.71 -2.69
C ILE A 55 -3.34 6.48 -1.39
N SER A 56 -2.53 6.30 -0.35
CA SER A 56 -2.70 7.06 0.90
C SER A 56 -2.52 8.56 0.68
N LEU A 57 -1.50 8.98 -0.08
CA LEU A 57 -1.26 10.39 -0.40
C LEU A 57 -2.41 11.00 -1.23
N LEU A 58 -2.92 10.26 -2.22
CA LEU A 58 -4.10 10.69 -2.99
C LEU A 58 -5.33 10.81 -2.09
N GLY A 59 -5.55 9.88 -1.17
CA GLY A 59 -6.65 9.93 -0.20
C GLY A 59 -6.55 11.15 0.73
N ILE A 60 -5.33 11.49 1.19
CA ILE A 60 -5.06 12.69 1.99
C ILE A 60 -5.38 13.95 1.16
N ALA A 61 -4.86 14.05 -0.05
CA ALA A 61 -5.06 15.21 -0.90
C ALA A 61 -6.54 15.43 -1.26
N LEU A 62 -7.29 14.34 -1.51
CA LEU A 62 -8.74 14.39 -1.73
C LEU A 62 -9.50 14.87 -0.49
N THR A 63 -9.09 14.43 0.71
CA THR A 63 -9.70 14.81 2.00
C THR A 63 -9.43 16.28 2.33
N LEU A 64 -8.23 16.78 2.02
CA LEU A 64 -7.84 18.18 2.19
C LEU A 64 -8.38 19.10 1.09
N ASN A 65 -9.14 18.54 0.13
CA ASN A 65 -9.68 19.29 -1.00
C ASN A 65 -8.59 20.03 -1.81
N ALA A 66 -7.41 19.40 -1.92
CA ALA A 66 -6.28 19.92 -2.68
C ALA A 66 -6.45 19.78 -4.22
N PHE A 67 -7.68 19.49 -4.67
CA PHE A 67 -8.10 19.28 -6.06
C PHE A 67 -9.53 19.78 -6.29
#